data_AF-A0A7S3IL40-F1
#
_entry.id   AF-A0A7S3IL40-F1
#
_cell.length_a   1.000
_cell.length_b   1.000
_cell.length_c   1.000
_cell.angle_alpha   90.00
_cell.angle_beta   90.00
_cell.angle_gamma   90.00
#
_symmetry.space_group_name_H-M   'P 1'
#
loop_
_entity.id
_entity.type
_entity.pdbx_description
1 polymer ?
#
loop_
_entity_poly.entity_id
_entity_poly.type
_entity_poly.pdbx_seq_one_letter_code
_entity_poly.pdbx_strand_id
1 'polypeptide(L)'
;MELHWRKGKDAELVAWRKDKFKLVKCVKIEHEDLIPRYGEWGKYFKRGNVGVLCLLKHKETKSHLLVVNTHLYWNRTYDYVKYGQTFWLLFQIQKFLKENNLSMDTLPVVVCGDFNSKANDSSVHLMMNKPYLLTQ
;
A
#
# COMPACT_ATOMS: atom_id res chain seq x y z
N MET A 1 9.52 14.68 -10.62
CA MET A 1 10.57 13.80 -10.03
C MET A 1 9.85 12.53 -9.75
N GLU A 2 10.47 11.42 -10.06
CA GLU A 2 9.86 10.11 -9.90
C GLU A 2 10.59 9.37 -8.79
N LEU A 3 9.85 8.58 -8.03
CA LEU A 3 10.42 7.65 -7.08
C LEU A 3 9.97 6.24 -7.44
N HIS A 4 10.96 5.39 -7.67
CA HIS A 4 10.79 4.03 -8.15
C HIS A 4 11.25 3.04 -7.09
N TRP A 5 10.45 2.00 -6.86
CA TRP A 5 10.82 0.84 -6.07
C TRP A 5 10.65 -0.43 -6.90
N ARG A 6 11.70 -1.24 -7.00
CA ARG A 6 11.70 -2.48 -7.79
C ARG A 6 12.22 -3.64 -6.98
N LYS A 7 11.53 -4.77 -7.06
CA LYS A 7 11.95 -6.06 -6.52
C LYS A 7 11.77 -7.13 -7.60
N GLY A 8 12.89 -7.58 -8.17
CA GLY A 8 12.88 -8.54 -9.28
C GLY A 8 12.09 -8.02 -10.48
N LYS A 9 10.96 -8.67 -10.80
CA LYS A 9 10.10 -8.31 -11.93
C LYS A 9 9.01 -7.28 -11.56
N ASP A 10 8.77 -7.04 -10.28
CA ASP A 10 7.72 -6.11 -9.83
C ASP A 10 8.30 -4.72 -9.52
N ALA A 11 7.53 -3.67 -9.80
CA ALA A 11 7.97 -2.30 -9.62
C ALA A 11 6.81 -1.32 -9.41
N GLU A 12 6.98 -0.41 -8.45
CA GLU A 12 6.08 0.70 -8.22
C GLU A 12 6.75 2.04 -8.49
N LEU A 13 5.97 2.95 -9.07
CA LEU A 13 6.37 4.33 -9.29
C LEU A 13 5.36 5.28 -8.65
N VAL A 14 5.86 6.29 -7.95
CA VAL A 14 5.09 7.49 -7.61
C VAL A 14 5.81 8.69 -8.21
N ALA A 15 5.10 9.44 -9.06
CA ALA A 15 5.60 10.63 -9.71
C ALA A 15 4.74 11.85 -9.35
N TRP A 16 5.38 13.02 -9.24
CA TRP A 16 4.70 14.27 -8.95
C TRP A 16 5.35 15.47 -9.66
N ARG A 17 4.55 16.52 -9.80
CA ARG A 17 4.98 17.83 -10.31
C ARG A 17 5.95 18.50 -9.34
N LYS A 18 7.23 18.65 -9.73
CA LYS A 18 8.30 19.18 -8.84
C LYS A 18 8.05 20.65 -8.46
N ASP A 19 7.41 21.43 -9.31
CA ASP A 19 7.06 22.83 -9.07
C ASP A 19 5.98 22.98 -8.01
N LYS A 20 5.13 21.96 -7.81
CA LYS A 20 4.06 21.96 -6.79
C LYS A 20 4.39 21.21 -5.52
N PHE A 21 5.09 20.09 -5.61
CA PHE A 21 5.34 19.23 -4.45
C PHE A 21 6.82 18.96 -4.22
N LYS A 22 7.20 18.89 -2.95
CA LYS A 22 8.51 18.41 -2.48
C LYS A 22 8.30 17.06 -1.77
N LEU A 23 9.17 16.08 -2.03
CA LEU A 23 9.21 14.85 -1.24
C LEU A 23 9.73 15.16 0.16
N VAL A 24 9.00 14.74 1.19
CA VAL A 24 9.41 14.83 2.59
C VAL A 24 10.03 13.52 3.04
N LYS A 25 9.32 12.40 2.81
CA LYS A 25 9.75 11.07 3.23
C LYS A 25 9.18 10.01 2.29
N CYS A 26 9.91 8.92 2.11
CA CYS A 26 9.41 7.75 1.43
C CYS A 26 9.71 6.48 2.24
N VAL A 27 8.78 5.53 2.20
CA VAL A 27 8.96 4.16 2.69
C VAL A 27 8.63 3.16 1.60
N LYS A 28 9.47 2.13 1.48
CA LYS A 28 9.22 0.96 0.62
C LYS A 28 8.47 -0.07 1.44
N ILE A 29 7.52 -0.76 0.81
CA ILE A 29 6.73 -1.82 1.43
C ILE A 29 7.10 -3.13 0.74
N GLU A 30 7.54 -4.10 1.53
CA GLU A 30 7.74 -5.47 1.09
C GLU A 30 6.62 -6.34 1.63
N HIS A 31 5.77 -6.86 0.75
CA HIS A 31 4.67 -7.74 1.16
C HIS A 31 5.17 -9.09 1.69
N GLU A 32 6.41 -9.45 1.37
CA GLU A 32 7.08 -10.64 1.90
C GLU A 32 7.47 -10.54 3.37
N ASP A 33 7.39 -9.35 3.98
CA ASP A 33 7.55 -9.20 5.44
C ASP A 33 6.43 -9.92 6.22
N LEU A 34 5.36 -10.34 5.54
CA LEU A 34 4.34 -11.23 6.08
C LEU A 34 4.81 -12.68 6.28
N ILE A 35 5.86 -13.12 5.58
CA ILE A 35 6.38 -14.50 5.66
C ILE A 35 6.65 -14.91 7.12
N PRO A 36 7.49 -14.19 7.89
CA PRO A 36 7.76 -14.56 9.28
C PRO A 36 6.52 -14.43 10.19
N ARG A 37 5.53 -13.62 9.82
CA ARG A 37 4.32 -13.37 10.62
C ARG A 37 3.36 -14.56 10.64
N TYR A 38 3.38 -15.39 9.59
CA TYR A 38 2.42 -16.49 9.41
C TYR A 38 3.05 -17.89 9.49
N GLY A 39 4.30 -18.02 9.95
CA GLY A 39 4.96 -19.31 10.14
C GLY A 39 4.94 -20.16 8.87
N GLU A 40 4.42 -21.39 8.96
CA GLU A 40 4.30 -22.32 7.82
C GLU A 40 3.45 -21.80 6.65
N TRP A 41 2.49 -20.92 6.93
CA TRP A 41 1.63 -20.27 5.93
C TRP A 41 2.34 -19.08 5.26
N GLY A 42 3.48 -18.64 5.80
CA GLY A 42 4.29 -17.57 5.24
C GLY A 42 4.68 -17.81 3.77
N LYS A 43 4.88 -19.07 3.36
CA LYS A 43 5.23 -19.44 1.97
C LYS A 43 4.26 -18.93 0.90
N TYR A 44 3.01 -18.65 1.26
CA TYR A 44 2.02 -18.09 0.34
C TYR A 44 2.28 -16.62 -0.02
N PHE A 45 3.00 -15.89 0.83
CA PHE A 45 3.35 -14.49 0.62
C PHE A 45 4.65 -14.28 -0.15
N LYS A 46 5.45 -15.35 -0.40
CA LYS A 46 6.67 -15.29 -1.22
C LYS A 46 6.32 -15.10 -2.69
N ARG A 47 6.00 -13.86 -3.08
CA ARG A 47 5.49 -13.44 -4.40
C ARG A 47 6.25 -12.28 -5.02
N GLY A 48 7.14 -11.63 -4.28
CA GLY A 48 7.91 -10.47 -4.74
C GLY A 48 7.11 -9.17 -4.90
N ASN A 49 5.82 -9.16 -4.54
CA ASN A 49 4.99 -7.96 -4.63
C ASN A 49 5.46 -6.86 -3.69
N VAL A 50 5.27 -5.61 -4.13
CA VAL A 50 5.76 -4.45 -3.39
C VAL A 50 4.76 -3.28 -3.37
N GLY A 51 5.04 -2.33 -2.48
CA GLY A 51 4.37 -1.05 -2.43
C GLY A 51 5.35 0.08 -2.13
N VAL A 52 4.90 1.31 -2.29
CA VAL A 52 5.65 2.52 -1.95
C VAL A 52 4.71 3.55 -1.34
N LEU A 53 5.21 4.26 -0.32
CA LEU A 53 4.50 5.34 0.35
C LEU A 53 5.37 6.59 0.30
N CYS A 54 4.81 7.69 -0.19
CA CYS A 54 5.47 8.98 -0.34
C CYS A 54 4.70 10.07 0.40
N LEU A 55 5.32 10.68 1.41
CA LEU A 55 4.83 11.90 2.03
C LEU A 55 5.32 13.10 1.21
N LEU A 56 4.39 13.81 0.59
CA LEU A 56 4.64 15.00 -0.21
C LEU A 56 4.20 16.24 0.55
N LYS A 57 4.93 17.35 0.38
CA LYS A 57 4.55 18.67 0.87
C LYS A 57 4.25 19.59 -0.30
N HIS A 58 3.05 20.15 -0.32
CA HIS A 58 2.68 21.17 -1.29
C HIS A 58 3.48 22.46 -0.99
N LYS A 59 4.13 23.02 -2.02
CA LYS A 59 5.11 24.09 -1.84
C LYS A 59 4.49 25.42 -1.45
N GLU A 60 3.27 25.69 -1.91
CA GLU A 60 2.56 26.96 -1.67
C GLU A 60 1.85 26.94 -0.32
N THR A 61 0.87 26.05 -0.16
CA THR A 61 0.05 25.92 1.06
C THR A 61 0.79 25.29 2.24
N LYS A 62 1.96 24.69 2.02
CA LYS A 62 2.73 23.91 3.01
C LYS A 62 2.00 22.69 3.58
N SER A 63 0.83 22.33 3.05
CA SER A 63 0.08 21.14 3.45
C SER A 63 0.78 19.86 3.00
N HIS A 64 0.48 18.76 3.69
CA HIS A 64 1.01 17.44 3.38
C HIS A 64 -0.02 16.58 2.64
N LEU A 65 0.47 15.62 1.86
CA LEU A 65 -0.31 14.60 1.15
C LEU A 65 0.46 13.28 1.23
N LEU A 66 -0.21 12.22 1.66
CA LEU A 66 0.36 10.88 1.64
C LEU A 66 -0.11 10.15 0.39
N VAL A 67 0.81 9.77 -0.49
CA VAL A 67 0.51 8.98 -1.68
C VAL A 67 1.09 7.58 -1.51
N VAL A 68 0.24 6.57 -1.68
CA VAL A 68 0.60 5.17 -1.58
C VAL A 68 0.31 4.50 -2.92
N ASN A 69 1.20 3.65 -3.39
CA ASN A 69 1.00 2.86 -4.60
C ASN A 69 1.46 1.41 -4.35
N THR A 70 0.76 0.42 -4.90
CA THR A 70 1.09 -1.00 -4.75
C THR A 70 0.56 -1.86 -5.89
N HIS A 71 1.19 -3.00 -6.12
CA HIS A 71 0.69 -4.06 -7.00
C HIS A 71 0.55 -5.35 -6.20
N LEU A 72 -0.68 -5.83 -6.06
CA LEU A 72 -1.00 -7.04 -5.31
C LEU A 72 -0.88 -8.29 -6.20
N TYR A 73 -0.83 -9.46 -5.57
CA TYR A 73 -0.71 -10.73 -6.28
C TYR A 73 -1.88 -10.97 -7.24
N TRP A 74 -1.56 -11.43 -8.45
CA TRP A 74 -2.52 -11.48 -9.57
C TRP A 74 -3.45 -12.70 -9.56
N ASN A 75 -3.06 -13.80 -8.90
CA ASN A 75 -3.79 -15.05 -9.06
C ASN A 75 -5.11 -15.02 -8.27
N ARG A 76 -6.23 -15.13 -9.01
CA ARG A 76 -7.60 -15.06 -8.49
C ARG A 76 -7.92 -16.13 -7.45
N THR A 77 -7.28 -17.30 -7.48
CA THR A 77 -7.53 -18.37 -6.49
C THR A 77 -6.87 -18.09 -5.14
N TYR A 78 -6.02 -17.06 -5.06
CA TYR A 78 -5.27 -16.67 -3.87
C TYR A 78 -5.81 -15.38 -3.27
N ASP A 79 -7.13 -15.27 -3.12
CA ASP A 79 -7.79 -14.08 -2.55
C ASP A 79 -7.26 -13.75 -1.14
N TYR A 80 -6.99 -14.78 -0.33
CA TYR A 80 -6.37 -14.64 1.00
C TYR A 80 -4.95 -14.03 0.96
N VAL A 81 -4.19 -14.24 -0.12
CA VAL A 81 -2.89 -13.58 -0.29
C VAL A 81 -3.10 -12.10 -0.55
N LYS A 82 -4.02 -11.73 -1.45
CA LYS A 82 -4.39 -10.34 -1.71
C LYS A 82 -4.90 -9.65 -0.44
N TYR A 83 -5.74 -10.34 0.34
CA TYR A 83 -6.20 -9.86 1.66
C TYR A 83 -5.04 -9.57 2.59
N GLY A 84 -4.12 -10.53 2.78
CA GLY A 84 -2.97 -10.36 3.66
C GLY A 84 -2.05 -9.21 3.21
N GLN A 85 -1.80 -9.09 1.90
CA GLN A 85 -1.03 -7.98 1.35
C GLN A 85 -1.73 -6.63 1.53
N THR A 86 -3.06 -6.58 1.40
CA THR A 86 -3.87 -5.37 1.67
C THR A 86 -3.84 -4.99 3.15
N PHE A 87 -3.97 -5.98 4.04
CA PHE A 87 -3.79 -5.78 5.48
C PHE A 87 -2.40 -5.21 5.78
N TRP A 88 -1.36 -5.75 5.16
CA TRP A 88 0.01 -5.28 5.35
C TRP A 88 0.21 -3.85 4.84
N LEU A 89 -0.37 -3.51 3.69
CA LEU A 89 -0.37 -2.14 3.16
C LEU A 89 -0.98 -1.17 4.18
N LEU A 90 -2.18 -1.48 4.70
CA LEU A 90 -2.88 -0.67 5.70
C LEU A 90 -2.10 -0.55 7.01
N PHE A 91 -1.51 -1.67 7.48
CA PHE A 91 -0.65 -1.69 8.66
C PHE A 91 0.57 -0.77 8.47
N GLN A 92 1.22 -0.80 7.32
CA GLN A 92 2.38 0.03 7.02
C GLN A 92 2.01 1.52 6.91
N ILE A 93 0.82 1.84 6.37
CA ILE A 93 0.28 3.21 6.39
C ILE A 93 0.09 3.67 7.85
N GLN A 94 -0.59 2.87 8.68
CA GLN A 94 -0.84 3.21 10.08
C GLN A 94 0.47 3.38 10.87
N LYS A 95 1.43 2.46 10.67
CA LYS A 95 2.76 2.52 11.27
C LYS A 95 3.49 3.81 10.86
N PHE A 96 3.48 4.13 9.57
CA PHE A 96 4.09 5.36 9.06
C PHE A 96 3.45 6.60 9.69
N LEU A 97 2.12 6.66 9.77
CA LEU A 97 1.43 7.81 10.38
C LEU A 97 1.85 7.99 11.84
N LYS A 98 1.83 6.91 12.63
CA LYS A 98 2.22 6.92 14.04
C LYS A 98 3.68 7.35 14.25
N GLU A 99 4.62 6.78 13.49
CA GLU A 99 6.06 7.08 13.62
C GLU A 99 6.42 8.52 13.23
N ASN A 100 5.56 9.21 12.47
CA ASN A 100 5.78 10.59 12.04
C ASN A 100 4.82 11.58 12.71
N ASN A 101 4.08 11.17 13.75
CA ASN A 101 3.08 11.99 14.44
C ASN A 101 2.05 12.63 13.50
N LEU A 102 1.57 11.86 12.52
CA LEU A 102 0.54 12.24 11.55
C LEU A 102 -0.78 11.52 11.87
N SER A 103 -1.91 12.14 11.51
CA SER A 103 -3.25 11.52 11.60
C SER A 103 -3.98 11.60 10.27
N MET A 104 -4.78 10.58 9.95
CA MET A 104 -5.70 10.60 8.79
C MET A 104 -6.79 11.67 8.92
N ASP A 105 -7.06 12.19 10.13
CA ASP A 105 -8.03 13.27 10.34
C ASP A 105 -7.58 14.60 9.71
N THR A 106 -6.27 14.78 9.54
CA THR A 106 -5.66 16.03 9.07
C THR A 106 -4.78 15.86 7.83
N LEU A 107 -4.39 14.63 7.52
CA LEU A 107 -3.56 14.28 6.37
C LEU A 107 -4.38 13.52 5.33
N PRO A 108 -4.65 14.11 4.16
CA PRO A 108 -5.20 13.37 3.04
C PRO A 108 -4.27 12.21 2.66
N VAL A 109 -4.86 11.01 2.54
CA VAL A 109 -4.18 9.80 2.10
C VAL A 109 -4.82 9.33 0.79
N VAL A 110 -3.99 9.18 -0.24
CA VAL A 110 -4.39 8.64 -1.53
C VAL A 110 -3.71 7.29 -1.70
N VAL A 111 -4.52 6.24 -1.81
CA VAL A 111 -4.03 4.88 -2.08
C VAL A 111 -4.39 4.51 -3.52
N CYS A 112 -3.36 4.26 -4.31
CA CYS A 112 -3.43 3.80 -5.69
C CYS A 112 -2.84 2.40 -5.81
N GLY A 113 -3.03 1.78 -6.96
CA GLY A 113 -2.41 0.50 -7.27
C GLY A 113 -3.22 -0.39 -8.18
N ASP A 114 -2.59 -1.47 -8.64
CA ASP A 114 -3.29 -2.62 -9.18
C ASP A 114 -3.52 -3.63 -8.06
N PHE A 115 -4.74 -3.68 -7.57
CA PHE A 115 -5.14 -4.58 -6.49
C PHE A 115 -5.41 -6.01 -6.99
N ASN A 116 -5.42 -6.23 -8.31
CA ASN A 116 -5.81 -7.51 -8.93
C ASN A 116 -7.13 -8.07 -8.37
N SER A 117 -8.07 -7.17 -8.03
CA SER A 117 -9.28 -7.49 -7.30
C SER A 117 -10.52 -6.84 -7.91
N LYS A 118 -11.62 -7.59 -7.86
CA LYS A 118 -12.96 -7.09 -8.17
C LYS A 118 -13.57 -6.38 -6.96
N ALA A 119 -14.67 -5.65 -7.19
CA ALA A 119 -15.36 -4.90 -6.14
C ALA A 119 -15.84 -5.76 -4.95
N ASN A 120 -16.07 -7.05 -5.18
CA ASN A 120 -16.52 -8.02 -4.17
C ASN A 120 -15.38 -8.88 -3.59
N ASP A 121 -14.13 -8.67 -4.00
CA ASP A 121 -12.99 -9.41 -3.45
C ASP A 121 -12.62 -8.88 -2.05
N SER A 122 -11.98 -9.73 -1.25
CA SER A 122 -11.69 -9.44 0.16
C SER A 122 -10.82 -8.21 0.38
N SER A 123 -9.88 -7.92 -0.52
CA SER A 123 -9.04 -6.73 -0.42
C SER A 123 -9.85 -5.43 -0.51
N VAL A 124 -10.83 -5.36 -1.42
CA VAL A 124 -11.68 -4.17 -1.57
C VAL A 124 -12.61 -4.03 -0.37
N HIS A 125 -13.16 -5.15 0.12
CA HIS A 125 -13.98 -5.13 1.32
C HIS A 125 -13.20 -4.63 2.54
N LEU A 126 -11.95 -5.10 2.71
CA LEU A 126 -11.06 -4.64 3.78
C LEU A 126 -10.80 -3.13 3.69
N MET A 127 -10.43 -2.62 2.50
CA MET A 127 -10.16 -1.19 2.28
C MET A 127 -11.39 -0.32 2.55
N MET A 128 -12.59 -0.81 2.22
CA MET A 128 -13.84 -0.08 2.37
C MET A 128 -14.52 -0.29 3.73
N ASN A 129 -13.88 -1.03 4.65
CA ASN A 129 -14.45 -1.44 5.93
C ASN A 129 -15.85 -2.09 5.76
N LYS A 130 -16.00 -2.93 4.74
CA LYS A 130 -17.22 -3.70 4.49
C LYS A 130 -17.09 -5.10 5.09
N PRO A 131 -18.18 -5.67 5.62
CA PRO A 131 -18.17 -7.07 6.04
C PRO A 131 -17.81 -7.97 4.85
N TYR A 132 -16.93 -8.94 5.10
CA TYR A 132 -16.65 -10.00 4.15
C TYR A 132 -17.69 -11.11 4.37
N LEU A 133 -18.74 -11.11 3.55
CA LEU A 133 -19.73 -12.17 3.57
C LEU A 133 -19.11 -13.38 2.86
N LEU A 134 -18.71 -14.40 3.64
CA LEU A 134 -18.08 -15.63 3.16
C LEU A 134 -18.98 -16.52 2.28
N THR A 135 -20.20 -16.08 1.96
CA THR A 135 -21.19 -16.88 1.25
C THR A 135 -22.06 -16.01 0.34
N GLN A 136 -21.71 -15.94 -0.94
CA GLN A 136 -22.65 -16.04 -2.06
C GLN A 136 -21.99 -16.86 -3.17
#